data_AF-A0AAV7EAW9-F1
#
_entry.id   AF-A0AAV7EAW9-F1
#
_cell.length_a   1.000
_cell.length_b   1.000
_cell.length_c   1.000
_cell.angle_alpha   90.00
_cell.angle_beta   90.00
_cell.angle_gamma   90.00
#
_symmetry.space_group_name_H-M   'P 1'
#
loop_
_entity.id
_entity.type
_entity.pdbx_description
1 polymer ?
#
loop_
_entity_poly.entity_id
_entity_poly.type
_entity_poly.pdbx_seq_one_letter_code
_entity_poly.pdbx_strand_id
1 'polypeptide(L)'
;MSGGSFSCGGNFKLHKYPSNIGKIEQPKILTKEAVTILGEGISLVVSPWTALRTAIEFEWAGRDSRQKSDQLASDILSWFAQTKETHYIDDLENILDECMILSFNAKIEDGSVEE
;
A
#
# COMPACT_ATOMS: atom_id res chain seq x y z
N MET A 1 19.89 6.96 0.03
CA MET A 1 18.57 6.93 0.69
C MET A 1 17.57 7.46 -0.32
N SER A 2 17.01 6.60 -1.16
CA SER A 2 15.96 7.03 -2.08
C SER A 2 14.67 6.95 -1.27
N GLY A 3 14.23 8.08 -0.72
CA GLY A 3 12.90 8.18 -0.14
C GLY A 3 11.91 8.16 -1.30
N GLY A 4 11.22 7.04 -1.49
CA GLY A 4 10.04 7.02 -2.34
C GLY A 4 8.96 7.84 -1.64
N SER A 5 8.65 9.02 -2.16
CA SER A 5 7.45 9.74 -1.75
C SER A 5 6.25 8.95 -2.25
N PHE A 6 5.53 8.31 -1.34
CA PHE A 6 4.23 7.72 -1.64
C PHE A 6 3.21 8.85 -1.84
N SER A 7 2.32 8.68 -2.81
CA SER A 7 1.39 9.74 -3.20
C SER A 7 0.39 10.08 -2.10
N CYS A 8 0.16 9.17 -1.15
CA CYS A 8 -0.67 9.43 0.02
C CYS A 8 0.00 10.35 1.08
N GLY A 9 1.23 10.87 0.86
CA GLY A 9 1.83 11.91 1.71
C GLY A 9 2.40 11.45 3.05
N GLY A 10 2.30 10.16 3.37
CA GLY A 10 2.88 9.53 4.55
C GLY A 10 4.40 9.45 4.53
N ASN A 11 5.06 9.78 5.65
CA ASN A 11 6.45 9.41 5.88
C ASN A 11 6.46 8.03 6.54
N PHE A 12 6.72 6.99 5.75
CA PHE A 12 6.73 5.62 6.23
C PHE A 12 7.87 5.43 7.23
N LYS A 13 7.54 5.46 8.52
CA LYS A 13 8.46 4.97 9.55
C LYS A 13 8.20 3.49 9.70
N LEU A 14 9.01 2.69 8.99
CA LEU A 14 9.11 1.25 9.22
C LEU A 14 9.23 1.00 10.73
N HIS A 15 8.24 0.31 11.31
CA HIS A 15 8.30 -0.03 12.72
C HIS A 15 9.48 -0.99 12.88
N LYS A 16 10.51 -0.56 13.61
CA LYS A 16 11.76 -1.33 13.72
C LYS A 16 11.52 -2.60 14.54
N TYR A 17 11.19 -3.69 13.87
CA TYR A 17 11.30 -5.02 14.45
C TYR A 17 12.78 -5.40 14.59
N PRO A 18 13.21 -5.96 15.74
CA PRO A 18 14.59 -6.39 15.91
C PRO A 18 14.89 -7.49 14.88
N SER A 19 15.81 -7.17 13.98
CA SER A 19 16.26 -8.05 12.90
C SER A 19 16.75 -9.38 13.48
N ASN A 20 16.11 -10.49 13.12
CA ASN A 20 16.64 -11.82 13.42
C ASN A 20 17.93 -12.01 12.61
N ILE A 21 19.06 -11.89 13.30
CA ILE A 21 20.41 -12.09 12.78
C ILE A 21 20.53 -13.56 12.32
N GLY A 22 20.51 -13.81 11.01
CA GLY A 22 20.81 -15.16 10.51
C GLY A 22 20.47 -15.53 9.07
N LYS A 23 19.77 -14.69 8.28
CA LYS A 23 19.57 -14.96 6.85
C LYS A 23 20.03 -13.78 6.02
N ILE A 24 21.05 -14.01 5.20
CA ILE A 24 21.45 -13.11 4.13
C ILE A 24 20.34 -13.17 3.07
N GLU A 25 19.33 -12.32 3.18
CA GLU A 25 18.28 -12.23 2.17
C GLU A 25 18.86 -11.54 0.93
N GLN A 26 18.91 -12.30 -0.15
CA GLN A 26 19.40 -11.83 -1.44
C GLN A 26 18.53 -10.64 -1.92
N PRO A 27 19.12 -9.63 -2.58
CA PRO A 27 18.32 -8.56 -3.18
C PRO A 27 17.41 -9.19 -4.25
N LYS A 28 16.13 -9.38 -3.89
CA LYS A 28 15.11 -9.93 -4.77
C LYS A 28 14.69 -8.84 -5.74
N ILE A 29 15.50 -8.62 -6.78
CA ILE A 29 15.16 -7.72 -7.88
C ILE A 29 14.02 -8.38 -8.65
N LEU A 30 12.81 -7.81 -8.59
CA LEU A 30 11.67 -8.28 -9.37
C LEU A 30 11.96 -8.05 -10.87
N THR A 31 11.74 -9.08 -11.69
CA THR A 31 11.78 -8.94 -13.14
C THR A 31 10.62 -8.05 -13.60
N LYS A 32 10.72 -7.44 -14.79
CA LYS A 32 9.64 -6.61 -15.34
C LYS A 32 8.31 -7.36 -15.40
N GLU A 33 8.35 -8.63 -15.78
CA GLU A 33 7.20 -9.53 -15.80
C GLU A 33 6.61 -9.76 -14.40
N ALA A 34 7.46 -9.99 -13.40
CA ALA A 34 7.01 -10.16 -12.02
C ALA A 34 6.37 -8.89 -11.44
N VAL A 35 6.87 -7.70 -11.81
CA VAL A 35 6.27 -6.42 -11.41
C VAL A 35 4.88 -6.26 -12.04
N THR A 36 4.71 -6.60 -13.32
CA THR A 36 3.41 -6.54 -13.98
C THR A 36 2.41 -7.48 -13.32
N ILE A 37 2.77 -8.75 -13.11
CA ILE A 37 1.90 -9.76 -12.48
C ILE A 37 1.52 -9.34 -11.06
N LEU A 38 2.49 -8.82 -10.29
CA LEU A 38 2.24 -8.33 -8.94
C LEU A 38 1.30 -7.11 -8.93
N GLY A 39 1.48 -6.17 -9.86
CA GLY A 39 0.60 -5.00 -10.00
C GLY A 39 -0.85 -5.38 -10.35
N GLU A 40 -1.03 -6.36 -11.24
CA GLU A 40 -2.34 -6.94 -11.54
C GLU A 40 -2.95 -7.61 -10.30
N GLY A 41 -2.16 -8.42 -9.58
CA GLY A 41 -2.60 -9.07 -8.35
C GLY A 41 -3.02 -8.07 -7.25
N ILE A 42 -2.23 -7.01 -7.04
CA ILE A 42 -2.54 -5.94 -6.09
C ILE A 42 -3.86 -5.26 -6.49
N SER A 43 -4.02 -4.92 -7.76
CA SER A 43 -5.25 -4.29 -8.25
C SER A 43 -6.48 -5.20 -8.02
N LEU A 44 -6.32 -6.52 -8.23
CA LEU A 44 -7.38 -7.50 -7.99
C LEU A 44 -7.75 -7.66 -6.52
N VAL A 45 -6.78 -7.58 -5.60
CA VAL A 45 -7.04 -7.68 -4.15
C VAL A 45 -7.59 -6.38 -3.57
N VAL A 46 -7.08 -5.23 -4.02
CA VAL A 46 -7.51 -3.91 -3.52
C VAL A 46 -8.87 -3.50 -4.08
N SER A 47 -9.23 -3.92 -5.31
CA SER A 47 -10.52 -3.54 -5.92
C SER A 47 -11.79 -4.01 -5.18
N PRO A 48 -11.86 -5.22 -4.58
CA PRO A 48 -13.02 -5.63 -3.78
C PRO A 48 -13.04 -5.04 -2.37
N TRP A 49 -11.98 -4.36 -1.90
CA TRP A 49 -11.89 -3.85 -0.55
C TRP A 49 -13.07 -2.92 -0.20
N THR A 50 -13.84 -3.30 0.81
CA THR A 50 -15.16 -2.69 1.08
C THR A 50 -15.05 -1.21 1.40
N ALA A 51 -14.07 -0.82 2.21
CA ALA A 51 -13.87 0.57 2.60
C ALA A 51 -13.50 1.46 1.40
N LEU A 52 -12.62 0.98 0.51
CA LEU A 52 -12.22 1.70 -0.69
C LEU A 52 -13.36 1.81 -1.69
N ARG A 53 -14.11 0.72 -1.90
CA ARG A 53 -15.30 0.74 -2.77
C ARG A 53 -16.33 1.75 -2.29
N THR A 54 -16.61 1.75 -0.99
CA THR A 54 -17.50 2.72 -0.35
C THR A 54 -16.99 4.15 -0.56
N ALA A 55 -15.68 4.38 -0.37
CA ALA A 55 -15.09 5.69 -0.58
C ALA A 55 -15.17 6.18 -2.03
N ILE A 56 -15.09 5.27 -3.01
CA ILE A 56 -15.29 5.58 -4.42
C ILE A 56 -16.77 5.86 -4.74
N GLU A 57 -17.67 5.00 -4.27
CA GLU A 57 -19.12 5.09 -4.53
C GLU A 57 -19.73 6.38 -3.96
N PHE A 58 -19.28 6.80 -2.79
CA PHE A 58 -19.73 8.04 -2.13
C PHE A 58 -18.85 9.25 -2.46
N GLU A 59 -17.90 9.13 -3.38
CA GLU A 59 -16.96 10.19 -3.78
C GLU A 59 -16.29 10.88 -2.57
N TRP A 60 -15.90 10.12 -1.54
CA TRP A 60 -15.26 10.67 -0.35
C TRP A 60 -13.95 11.42 -0.68
N ALA A 61 -13.29 11.02 -1.76
CA ALA A 61 -12.12 11.67 -2.32
C ALA A 61 -12.43 12.74 -3.40
N GLY A 62 -13.71 13.00 -3.68
CA GLY A 62 -14.19 13.80 -4.81
C GLY A 62 -14.22 13.03 -6.14
N ARG A 63 -14.25 13.76 -7.26
CA ARG A 63 -14.28 13.16 -8.62
C ARG A 63 -13.03 12.34 -8.95
N ASP A 64 -11.96 12.55 -8.20
CA ASP A 64 -10.67 11.88 -8.39
C ASP A 64 -10.56 10.59 -7.55
N SER A 65 -11.65 10.13 -6.89
CA SER A 65 -11.66 8.92 -6.06
C SER A 65 -11.14 7.69 -6.79
N ARG A 66 -11.51 7.53 -8.07
CA ARG A 66 -11.03 6.43 -8.90
C ARG A 66 -9.53 6.54 -9.20
N GLN A 67 -9.06 7.74 -9.53
CA GLN A 67 -7.63 7.98 -9.78
C GLN A 67 -6.79 7.75 -8.52
N LYS A 68 -7.29 8.13 -7.33
CA LYS A 68 -6.63 7.88 -6.06
C LYS A 68 -6.57 6.39 -5.71
N SER A 69 -7.59 5.61 -6.09
CA SER A 69 -7.57 4.15 -5.96
C SER A 69 -6.47 3.51 -6.81
N ASP A 70 -6.32 3.94 -8.07
CA ASP A 70 -5.27 3.43 -8.96
C ASP A 70 -3.87 3.83 -8.45
N GLN A 71 -3.77 5.02 -7.83
CA GLN A 71 -2.56 5.49 -7.19
C GLN A 71 -2.21 4.68 -5.94
N LEU A 72 -3.19 4.29 -5.12
CA LEU A 72 -2.98 3.42 -3.96
C LEU A 72 -2.39 2.06 -4.39
N ALA A 73 -2.93 1.45 -5.44
CA ALA A 73 -2.39 0.20 -5.98
C ALA A 73 -0.93 0.35 -6.46
N SER A 74 -0.62 1.48 -7.11
CA SER A 74 0.74 1.80 -7.54
C SER A 74 1.70 2.03 -6.37
N ASP A 75 1.23 2.67 -5.31
CA ASP A 75 1.99 2.93 -4.09
C ASP A 75 2.32 1.62 -3.36
N ILE A 76 1.36 0.69 -3.22
CA ILE A 76 1.56 -0.64 -2.65
C ILE A 76 2.56 -1.46 -3.50
N LEU A 77 2.42 -1.42 -4.83
CA LEU A 77 3.37 -2.10 -5.74
C LEU A 77 4.78 -1.56 -5.56
N SER A 78 4.91 -0.24 -5.46
CA SER A 78 6.17 0.46 -5.25
C SER A 78 6.80 0.09 -3.90
N TRP A 79 5.98 -0.05 -2.86
CA TRP A 79 6.42 -0.52 -1.53
C TRP A 79 7.01 -1.93 -1.63
N PHE A 80 6.27 -2.89 -2.21
CA PHE A 80 6.75 -4.26 -2.43
C PHE A 80 8.03 -4.34 -3.27
N ALA A 81 8.20 -3.43 -4.24
CA ALA A 81 9.32 -3.44 -5.16
C ALA A 81 10.58 -2.72 -4.62
N GLN A 82 10.43 -1.76 -3.70
CA GLN A 82 11.54 -0.92 -3.23
C GLN A 82 12.30 -1.50 -2.04
N THR A 83 11.64 -2.20 -1.10
CA THR A 83 12.33 -2.59 0.13
C THR A 83 13.03 -3.94 -0.01
N LYS A 84 14.28 -4.00 0.48
CA LYS A 84 15.06 -5.25 0.63
C LYS A 84 14.81 -5.93 1.97
N GLU A 85 13.89 -5.39 2.77
CA GLU A 85 13.57 -5.86 4.10
C GLU A 85 12.31 -6.71 4.04
N THR A 86 12.11 -7.54 5.07
CA THR A 86 10.87 -8.29 5.24
C THR A 86 9.72 -7.30 5.39
N HIS A 87 8.74 -7.36 4.50
CA HIS A 87 7.51 -6.59 4.59
C HIS A 87 6.61 -7.19 5.67
N TYR A 88 6.23 -6.40 6.67
CA TYR A 88 5.28 -6.81 7.71
C TYR A 88 3.86 -6.36 7.35
N ILE A 89 2.86 -7.10 7.83
CA ILE A 89 1.44 -6.82 7.56
C ILE A 89 1.04 -5.49 8.22
N ASP A 90 1.49 -5.24 9.46
CA ASP A 90 1.22 -3.98 10.17
C ASP A 90 1.71 -2.73 9.41
N ASP A 91 2.84 -2.86 8.69
CA ASP A 91 3.36 -1.76 7.87
C ASP A 91 2.42 -1.49 6.69
N LEU A 92 1.84 -2.54 6.07
CA LEU A 92 0.85 -2.44 4.99
C LEU A 92 -0.47 -1.85 5.48
N GLU A 93 -0.97 -2.29 6.63
CA GLU A 93 -2.18 -1.75 7.28
C GLU A 93 -2.03 -0.24 7.50
N ASN A 94 -0.86 0.21 7.98
CA ASN A 94 -0.59 1.64 8.13
C ASN A 94 -0.61 2.41 6.80
N ILE A 95 -0.19 1.80 5.67
CA ILE A 95 -0.32 2.43 4.33
C ILE A 95 -1.78 2.64 3.98
N LEU A 96 -2.59 1.60 4.18
CA LEU A 96 -4.00 1.60 3.84
C LEU A 96 -4.75 2.65 4.66
N ASP A 97 -4.53 2.67 5.98
CA ASP A 97 -5.12 3.65 6.90
C ASP A 97 -4.69 5.09 6.59
N GLU A 98 -3.38 5.33 6.45
CA GLU A 98 -2.88 6.67 6.10
C GLU A 98 -3.45 7.13 4.76
N CYS A 99 -3.56 6.24 3.77
CA CYS A 99 -4.10 6.64 2.49
C CYS A 99 -5.59 6.95 2.54
N MET A 100 -6.37 6.19 3.32
CA MET A 100 -7.78 6.48 3.52
C MET A 100 -7.99 7.82 4.21
N ILE A 101 -7.17 8.14 5.21
CA ILE A 101 -7.21 9.43 5.91
C ILE A 101 -6.79 10.58 4.99
N LEU A 102 -5.65 10.46 4.31
CA LEU A 102 -5.01 11.57 3.59
C LEU A 102 -5.59 11.78 2.18
N SER A 103 -5.98 10.70 1.50
CA SER A 103 -6.48 10.75 0.12
C SER A 103 -7.99 10.72 0.05
N PHE A 104 -8.65 9.92 0.90
CA PHE A 104 -10.12 9.75 0.89
C PHE A 104 -10.82 10.50 2.02
N ASN A 105 -10.09 11.22 2.88
CA ASN A 105 -10.63 11.95 4.03
C ASN A 105 -11.54 11.07 4.92
N ALA A 106 -11.19 9.80 5.04
CA ALA A 106 -11.97 8.78 5.72
C ALA A 106 -11.12 8.07 6.76
N LYS A 107 -11.66 7.95 7.98
CA LYS A 107 -11.08 7.12 9.02
C LYS A 107 -11.77 5.76 8.98
N ILE A 108 -11.01 4.69 8.80
CA ILE A 108 -11.51 3.32 8.89
C ILE A 108 -11.51 2.94 10.37
N GLU A 109 -12.68 2.59 10.90
CA GLU A 109 -12.85 2.17 12.31
C GLU A 109 -13.65 0.86 12.42
N ASP A 110 -14.07 0.30 11.30
CA ASP A 110 -14.95 -0.86 11.19
C ASP A 110 -14.20 -2.20 11.05
N GLY A 111 -12.86 -2.17 11.05
CA GLY A 111 -12.03 -3.34 10.82
C GLY A 111 -12.02 -3.79 9.35
N SER A 112 -12.35 -2.90 8.42
CA SER A 112 -12.24 -3.21 6.99
C SER A 112 -10.77 -3.30 6.55
N VAL A 113 -9.81 -2.71 7.28
CA VAL A 113 -8.39 -2.70 6.86
C VAL A 113 -7.75 -4.09 6.83
N GLU A 114 -8.32 -5.04 7.58
CA GLU A 114 -7.87 -6.42 7.68
C GLU A 114 -8.46 -7.37 6.59
N GLU A 115 -9.32 -6.89 5.68
CA GLU A 115 -9.91 -7.66 4.55
C GLU A 115 -8.91 -8.00 3.44
#